data_AF-A0A354YY04-F1
#
_entry.id   AF-A0A354YY04-F1
#
_cell.length_a   1.000
_cell.length_b   1.000
_cell.length_c   1.000
_cell.angle_alpha   90.00
_cell.angle_beta   90.00
_cell.angle_gamma   90.00
#
_symmetry.space_group_name_H-M   'P 1'
#
loop_
_entity.id
_entity.type
_entity.pdbx_description
1 polymer ?
#
loop_
_entity_poly.entity_id
_entity_poly.type
_entity_poly.pdbx_seq_one_letter_code
_entity_poly.pdbx_strand_id
1 'polypeptide(L)'
;TYPRTDSRYITEDIVPTLPLRLKSMGVGPYADLARPLLQKPLKPGKRLVDNSKVSDHHAIIPTEQPLQLNSLNEEERRLYDLIARRFLAVLYPPYRYEQTTIITVVEGENFHSRGKVEIDRGWRAVQAVPGDKDEKDEEQLPEQTLARHKKGETLEVKSGKAGKHKTKAPARYTEATLLTAMENCGKLVEDKKLRESIKGSGLGTPATRAEIIEKLIRTSYIERQRKELVPTSKGIQLMDLAPPDLRSPELTAQWEQRLAEIARGQGKRPDFMADIRRDTVQLVQSIKSDSSTYRADNVSKSKCPQCGRFMLLVNGRKGKILACPERSCGYRQPEAEDFSGKGGNSRMNRRLMAKYSNQEELETNLGELLKAALAKKEQG
;
A
#
# COMPACT_ATOMS: atom_id res chain seq x y z
N THR A 1 14.96 10.25 -9.75
CA THR A 1 15.02 11.38 -8.79
C THR A 1 14.66 10.90 -7.39
N TYR A 2 14.54 11.78 -6.39
CA TYR A 2 14.24 11.39 -5.01
C TYR A 2 12.97 10.51 -4.95
N PRO A 3 13.03 9.28 -4.39
CA PRO A 3 11.96 8.29 -4.54
C PRO A 3 10.86 8.38 -3.47
N ARG A 4 11.02 9.23 -2.44
CA ARG A 4 10.04 9.34 -1.34
C ARG A 4 9.19 10.61 -1.53
N THR A 5 8.30 10.56 -2.51
CA THR A 5 7.46 11.67 -2.92
C THR A 5 6.01 11.20 -3.06
N ASP A 6 5.05 12.04 -2.70
CA ASP A 6 3.63 11.87 -2.96
C ASP A 6 3.18 12.59 -4.25
N SER A 7 4.01 13.50 -4.78
CA SER A 7 3.67 14.27 -5.96
C SER A 7 3.68 13.41 -7.22
N ARG A 8 2.69 13.67 -8.09
CA ARG A 8 2.57 13.12 -9.44
C ARG A 8 2.89 14.16 -10.51
N TYR A 9 3.38 15.33 -10.10
CA TYR A 9 3.65 16.49 -10.95
C TYR A 9 5.13 16.86 -10.91
N ILE A 10 5.59 17.55 -11.94
CA ILE A 10 6.85 18.26 -11.97
C ILE A 10 6.60 19.77 -12.00
N THR A 11 7.61 20.54 -11.60
CA THR A 11 7.59 21.99 -11.68
C THR A 11 8.04 22.48 -13.07
N GLU A 12 7.73 23.73 -13.38
CA GLU A 12 8.01 24.36 -14.69
C GLU A 12 9.51 24.44 -14.99
N ASP A 13 10.36 24.60 -13.98
CA ASP A 13 11.83 24.62 -14.09
C ASP A 13 12.45 23.27 -14.48
N ILE A 14 11.70 22.16 -14.34
CA ILE A 14 12.14 20.83 -14.78
C ILE A 14 11.95 20.65 -16.29
N VAL A 15 11.01 21.38 -16.92
CA VAL A 15 10.65 21.21 -18.33
C VAL A 15 11.85 21.33 -19.28
N PRO A 16 12.76 22.32 -19.12
CA PRO A 16 13.97 22.41 -19.94
C PRO A 16 14.91 21.20 -19.85
N THR A 17 14.82 20.40 -18.79
CA THR A 17 15.68 19.20 -18.60
C THR A 17 15.14 17.95 -19.31
N LEU A 18 13.85 17.93 -19.70
CA LEU A 18 13.21 16.75 -20.28
C LEU A 18 13.92 16.21 -21.54
N PRO A 19 14.39 17.05 -22.49
CA PRO A 19 15.13 16.55 -23.64
C PRO A 19 16.43 15.81 -23.26
N LEU A 20 17.13 16.27 -22.21
CA LEU A 20 18.36 15.61 -21.75
C LEU A 20 18.05 14.26 -21.09
N ARG A 21 16.98 14.17 -20.29
CA ARG A 21 16.49 12.91 -19.72
C ARG A 21 16.04 11.91 -20.79
N LEU A 22 15.38 12.38 -21.85
CA LEU A 22 15.02 11.52 -22.98
C LEU A 22 16.26 11.01 -23.73
N LYS A 23 17.28 11.87 -23.91
CA LYS A 23 18.56 11.47 -24.51
C LYS A 23 19.29 10.41 -23.68
N SER A 24 19.32 10.56 -22.35
CA SER A 24 19.97 9.57 -21.47
C SER A 24 19.27 8.20 -21.50
N MET A 25 17.97 8.19 -21.82
CA MET A 25 17.17 6.99 -22.05
C MET A 25 17.17 6.50 -23.51
N GLY A 26 17.82 7.19 -24.45
CA GLY A 26 17.81 6.88 -25.89
C GLY A 26 18.57 5.61 -26.29
N VAL A 27 18.80 4.70 -25.35
CA VAL A 27 19.58 3.46 -25.48
C VAL A 27 18.77 2.23 -25.05
N GLY A 28 19.18 1.07 -25.54
CA GLY A 28 18.57 -0.21 -25.14
C GLY A 28 17.07 -0.27 -25.45
N PRO A 29 16.23 -0.84 -24.55
CA PRO A 29 14.82 -1.12 -24.81
C PRO A 29 13.94 0.13 -24.88
N TYR A 30 14.46 1.31 -24.53
CA TYR A 30 13.70 2.56 -24.52
C TYR A 30 13.99 3.44 -25.74
N ALA A 31 15.00 3.09 -26.55
CA ALA A 31 15.45 3.93 -27.67
C ALA A 31 14.31 4.24 -28.65
N ASP A 32 13.53 3.24 -29.05
CA ASP A 32 12.43 3.41 -30.01
C ASP A 32 11.23 4.17 -29.44
N LEU A 33 11.13 4.25 -28.11
CA LEU A 33 10.11 5.02 -27.42
C LEU A 33 10.55 6.49 -27.19
N ALA A 34 11.84 6.72 -26.94
CA ALA A 34 12.39 8.05 -26.71
C ALA A 34 12.61 8.83 -28.02
N ARG A 35 13.02 8.17 -29.11
CA ARG A 35 13.35 8.81 -30.40
C ARG A 35 12.22 9.68 -30.95
N PRO A 36 10.95 9.23 -31.03
CA PRO A 36 9.85 10.05 -31.56
C PRO A 36 9.61 11.32 -30.73
N LEU A 37 9.82 11.25 -29.42
CA LEU A 37 9.67 12.38 -28.50
C LEU A 37 10.78 13.43 -28.69
N LEU A 38 11.97 13.03 -29.15
CA LEU A 38 13.09 13.93 -29.42
C LEU A 38 12.99 14.66 -30.78
N GLN A 39 12.11 14.20 -31.68
CA GLN A 39 11.97 14.79 -33.03
C GLN A 39 11.13 16.08 -33.04
N LYS A 40 10.41 16.38 -31.95
CA LYS A 40 9.53 17.55 -31.84
C LYS A 40 9.74 18.26 -30.50
N PRO A 41 9.52 19.58 -30.42
CA PRO A 41 9.52 20.27 -29.13
C PRO A 41 8.48 19.67 -28.18
N LEU A 42 8.91 19.30 -26.98
CA LEU A 42 8.01 18.82 -25.94
C LEU A 42 7.13 19.97 -25.44
N LYS A 43 5.82 19.75 -25.40
CA LYS A 43 4.83 20.69 -24.85
C LYS A 43 4.00 20.01 -23.77
N PRO A 44 4.61 19.67 -22.61
CA PRO A 44 3.88 19.00 -21.55
C PRO A 44 2.80 19.93 -20.97
N GLY A 45 1.57 19.42 -20.83
CA GLY A 45 0.46 20.17 -20.26
C GLY A 45 0.39 20.10 -18.72
N LYS A 46 -0.64 20.75 -18.15
CA LYS A 46 -0.92 20.76 -16.69
C LYS A 46 -1.16 19.38 -16.06
N ARG A 47 -1.25 18.30 -16.85
CA ARG A 47 -1.30 16.92 -16.36
C ARG A 47 0.05 16.42 -15.85
N LEU A 48 1.15 17.01 -16.33
CA LEU A 48 2.52 16.70 -15.90
C LEU A 48 3.13 17.87 -15.13
N VAL A 49 2.94 19.10 -15.62
CA VAL A 49 3.63 20.29 -15.10
C VAL A 49 2.65 21.17 -14.33
N ASP A 50 2.78 21.22 -13.00
CA ASP A 50 1.92 22.06 -12.16
C ASP A 50 2.61 22.39 -10.83
N ASN A 51 3.21 23.59 -10.73
CA ASN A 51 3.90 24.05 -9.52
C ASN A 51 2.99 24.02 -8.28
N SER A 52 1.69 24.24 -8.45
CA SER A 52 0.73 24.27 -7.32
C SER A 52 0.45 22.89 -6.72
N LYS A 53 0.88 21.82 -7.40
CA LYS A 53 0.68 20.42 -7.00
C LYS A 53 1.98 19.69 -6.70
N VAL A 54 3.08 20.43 -6.59
CA VAL A 54 4.35 19.95 -6.09
C VAL A 54 4.52 20.45 -4.67
N SER A 55 4.71 19.53 -3.74
CA SER A 55 5.04 19.79 -2.34
C SER A 55 6.57 19.96 -2.20
N ASP A 56 7.18 19.34 -1.20
CA ASP A 56 8.65 19.36 -1.01
C ASP A 56 9.40 18.66 -2.15
N HIS A 57 8.75 17.71 -2.83
CA HIS A 57 9.36 16.90 -3.87
C HIS A 57 8.42 16.72 -5.07
N HIS A 58 9.00 16.74 -6.27
CA HIS A 58 8.28 16.45 -7.52
C HIS A 58 8.17 14.93 -7.76
N ALA A 59 7.48 14.52 -8.82
CA ALA A 59 7.31 13.13 -9.22
C ALA A 59 8.62 12.38 -9.49
N ILE A 60 8.61 11.07 -9.31
CA ILE A 60 9.75 10.20 -9.64
C ILE A 60 9.92 10.16 -11.16
N ILE A 61 11.04 10.67 -11.66
CA ILE A 61 11.41 10.65 -13.08
C ILE A 61 12.86 10.15 -13.27
N PRO A 62 13.19 9.61 -14.46
CA PRO A 62 14.56 9.28 -14.83
C PRO A 62 15.50 10.50 -14.75
N THR A 63 16.77 10.25 -14.46
CA THR A 63 17.80 11.29 -14.39
C THR A 63 18.42 11.57 -15.77
N GLU A 64 19.18 12.65 -15.86
CA GLU A 64 20.00 13.04 -17.01
C GLU A 64 21.23 12.14 -17.17
N GLN A 65 21.53 11.31 -16.17
CA GLN A 65 22.68 10.41 -16.19
C GLN A 65 22.45 9.31 -17.23
N PRO A 66 23.46 8.98 -18.06
CA PRO A 66 23.36 7.88 -19.03
C PRO A 66 22.91 6.58 -18.38
N LEU A 67 21.91 5.93 -18.96
CA LEU A 67 21.40 4.68 -18.43
C LEU A 67 22.39 3.53 -18.63
N GLN A 68 22.88 2.97 -17.53
CA GLN A 68 23.74 1.78 -17.53
C GLN A 68 22.93 0.55 -17.14
N LEU A 69 22.22 -0.08 -18.09
CA LEU A 69 21.38 -1.25 -17.79
C LEU A 69 22.15 -2.42 -17.16
N ASN A 70 23.43 -2.57 -17.50
CA ASN A 70 24.25 -3.67 -17.02
C ASN A 70 24.62 -3.56 -15.54
N SER A 71 24.54 -2.37 -14.94
CA SER A 71 24.83 -2.20 -13.50
C SER A 71 23.64 -2.55 -12.60
N LEU A 72 22.44 -2.69 -13.17
CA LEU A 72 21.21 -2.96 -12.43
C LEU A 72 21.00 -4.46 -12.24
N ASN A 73 20.54 -4.89 -11.07
CA ASN A 73 20.02 -6.25 -10.88
C ASN A 73 18.62 -6.41 -11.51
N GLU A 74 18.03 -7.61 -11.48
CA GLU A 74 16.73 -7.88 -12.10
C GLU A 74 15.58 -7.05 -11.52
N GLU A 75 15.53 -6.88 -10.20
CA GLU A 75 14.51 -6.09 -9.52
C GLU A 75 14.65 -4.60 -9.83
N GLU A 76 15.88 -4.09 -9.82
CA GLU A 76 16.21 -2.72 -10.20
C GLU A 76 15.87 -2.44 -11.67
N ARG A 77 16.12 -3.38 -12.58
CA ARG A 77 15.72 -3.27 -13.99
C ARG A 77 14.21 -3.19 -14.14
N ARG A 78 13.46 -4.05 -13.44
CA ARG A 78 11.99 -4.02 -13.45
C ARG A 78 11.43 -2.72 -12.91
N LEU A 79 11.95 -2.25 -11.78
CA LEU A 79 11.53 -0.98 -11.18
C LEU A 79 11.87 0.21 -12.09
N TYR A 80 13.08 0.23 -12.66
CA TYR A 80 13.48 1.26 -13.61
C TYR A 80 12.61 1.24 -14.87
N ASP A 81 12.30 0.06 -15.43
CA ASP A 81 11.43 -0.08 -16.61
C ASP A 81 10.03 0.50 -16.34
N LEU A 82 9.46 0.23 -15.17
CA LEU A 82 8.19 0.83 -14.74
C LEU A 82 8.25 2.36 -14.73
N ILE A 83 9.30 2.94 -14.10
CA ILE A 83 9.50 4.39 -14.03
C ILE A 83 9.72 4.98 -15.43
N ALA A 84 10.58 4.36 -16.22
CA ALA A 84 10.95 4.78 -17.56
C ALA A 84 9.75 4.78 -18.51
N ARG A 85 9.00 3.68 -18.57
CA ARG A 85 7.80 3.58 -19.39
C ARG A 85 6.72 4.54 -18.94
N ARG A 86 6.54 4.72 -17.61
CA ARG A 86 5.58 5.70 -17.11
C ARG A 86 5.96 7.12 -17.54
N PHE A 87 7.23 7.51 -17.36
CA PHE A 87 7.75 8.80 -17.76
C PHE A 87 7.63 9.04 -19.28
N LEU A 88 7.95 8.05 -20.10
CA LEU A 88 7.76 8.14 -21.55
C LEU A 88 6.27 8.30 -21.88
N ALA A 89 5.39 7.48 -21.30
CA ALA A 89 3.96 7.51 -21.56
C ALA A 89 3.32 8.87 -21.27
N VAL A 90 3.74 9.58 -20.21
CA VAL A 90 3.17 10.92 -19.90
C VAL A 90 3.55 11.99 -20.92
N LEU A 91 4.58 11.77 -21.73
CA LEU A 91 5.04 12.66 -22.78
C LEU A 91 4.44 12.33 -24.16
N TYR A 92 3.77 11.18 -24.29
CA TYR A 92 3.08 10.80 -25.51
C TYR A 92 1.71 11.49 -25.66
N PRO A 93 1.18 11.60 -26.90
CA PRO A 93 -0.19 12.06 -27.15
C PRO A 93 -1.26 11.22 -26.42
N PRO A 94 -2.47 11.76 -26.24
CA PRO A 94 -3.58 11.00 -25.68
C PRO A 94 -3.94 9.80 -26.57
N TYR A 95 -4.34 8.71 -25.93
CA TYR A 95 -5.03 7.60 -26.60
C TYR A 95 -6.35 8.09 -27.17
N ARG A 96 -6.60 7.87 -28.47
CA ARG A 96 -7.83 8.29 -29.15
C ARG A 96 -8.58 7.07 -29.68
N TYR A 97 -9.87 7.06 -29.44
CA TYR A 97 -10.78 6.03 -29.92
C TYR A 97 -12.14 6.65 -30.27
N GLU A 98 -12.86 6.01 -31.17
CA GLU A 98 -14.27 6.30 -31.44
C GLU A 98 -15.12 5.33 -30.62
N GLN A 99 -16.07 5.86 -29.83
CA GLN A 99 -17.03 5.04 -29.09
C GLN A 99 -18.41 5.14 -29.73
N THR A 100 -18.97 4.01 -30.11
CA THR A 100 -20.35 3.89 -30.58
C THR A 100 -21.23 3.36 -29.47
N THR A 101 -22.28 4.08 -29.12
CA THR A 101 -23.32 3.58 -28.19
C THR A 101 -24.60 3.38 -28.98
N ILE A 102 -25.11 2.14 -29.00
CA ILE A 102 -26.39 1.79 -29.61
C ILE A 102 -27.37 1.51 -28.49
N ILE A 103 -28.51 2.18 -28.54
CA ILE A 103 -29.65 1.94 -27.64
C ILE A 103 -30.72 1.27 -28.47
N THR A 104 -31.07 0.04 -28.11
CA THR A 104 -32.11 -0.75 -28.78
C THR A 104 -33.30 -0.88 -27.85
N VAL A 105 -34.50 -0.56 -28.35
CA VAL A 105 -35.75 -0.75 -27.61
C VAL A 105 -36.30 -2.13 -27.95
N VAL A 106 -36.50 -2.97 -26.95
CA VAL A 106 -37.11 -4.31 -27.09
C VAL A 106 -38.25 -4.39 -26.10
N GLU A 107 -39.48 -4.60 -26.57
CA GLU A 107 -40.67 -4.66 -25.71
C GLU A 107 -40.82 -3.45 -24.76
N GLY A 108 -40.43 -2.26 -25.22
CA GLY A 108 -40.44 -1.02 -24.44
C GLY A 108 -39.22 -0.79 -23.52
N GLU A 109 -38.34 -1.77 -23.39
CA GLU A 109 -37.14 -1.70 -22.53
C GLU A 109 -35.87 -1.33 -23.31
N ASN A 110 -34.97 -0.57 -22.67
CA ASN A 110 -33.73 -0.08 -23.30
C ASN A 110 -32.54 -1.01 -23.05
N PHE A 111 -31.98 -1.56 -24.13
CA PHE A 111 -30.74 -2.33 -24.12
C PHE A 111 -29.59 -1.49 -24.68
N HIS A 112 -28.47 -1.47 -23.96
CA HIS A 112 -27.30 -0.66 -24.31
C HIS A 112 -26.16 -1.53 -24.82
N SER A 113 -25.71 -1.26 -26.04
CA SER A 113 -24.48 -1.83 -26.61
C SER A 113 -23.45 -0.73 -26.78
N ARG A 114 -22.21 -0.98 -26.34
CA ARG A 114 -21.08 -0.07 -26.56
C ARG A 114 -20.02 -0.77 -27.40
N GLY A 115 -19.53 -0.06 -28.41
CA GLY A 115 -18.42 -0.46 -29.26
C GLY A 115 -17.32 0.58 -29.25
N LYS A 116 -16.09 0.14 -29.45
CA LYS A 116 -14.91 0.98 -29.43
C LYS A 116 -13.99 0.65 -30.59
N VAL A 117 -13.58 1.67 -31.34
CA VAL A 117 -12.61 1.55 -32.44
C VAL A 117 -11.40 2.41 -32.09
N GLU A 118 -10.23 1.80 -32.00
CA GLU A 118 -8.97 2.51 -31.77
C GLU A 118 -8.61 3.37 -32.99
N ILE A 119 -8.35 4.66 -32.75
CA ILE A 119 -7.93 5.62 -33.80
C ILE A 119 -6.43 5.92 -33.67
N ASP A 120 -5.93 6.01 -32.44
CA ASP A 120 -4.52 6.31 -32.15
C ASP A 120 -4.14 5.75 -30.78
N ARG A 121 -3.07 4.97 -30.70
CA ARG A 121 -2.59 4.37 -29.46
C ARG A 121 -2.06 5.41 -28.47
N GLY A 122 -1.52 6.54 -28.94
CA GLY A 122 -0.90 7.55 -28.08
C GLY A 122 0.01 6.91 -27.01
N TRP A 123 -0.17 7.32 -25.75
CA TRP A 123 0.57 6.79 -24.60
C TRP A 123 0.45 5.26 -24.38
N ARG A 124 -0.62 4.60 -24.87
CA ARG A 124 -0.76 3.13 -24.77
C ARG A 124 0.28 2.40 -25.63
N ALA A 125 0.89 3.06 -26.61
CA ALA A 125 1.99 2.48 -27.38
C ALA A 125 3.22 2.16 -26.51
N VAL A 126 3.42 2.90 -25.41
CA VAL A 126 4.55 2.73 -24.48
C VAL A 126 4.34 1.56 -23.50
N GLN A 127 3.07 1.35 -23.12
CA GLN A 127 2.65 0.35 -22.14
C GLN A 127 2.33 -1.02 -22.73
N ALA A 128 2.49 -1.21 -24.05
CA ALA A 128 2.25 -2.49 -24.69
C ALA A 128 3.29 -3.53 -24.24
N VAL A 129 3.07 -4.14 -23.08
CA VAL A 129 3.67 -5.42 -22.71
C VAL A 129 2.84 -6.50 -23.42
N PRO A 130 3.45 -7.38 -24.23
CA PRO A 130 2.73 -8.51 -24.81
C PRO A 130 2.08 -9.34 -23.69
N GLY A 131 0.75 -9.39 -23.66
CA GLY A 131 -0.02 -10.16 -22.68
C GLY A 131 -0.70 -9.36 -21.56
N ASP A 132 -0.56 -8.03 -21.54
CA ASP A 132 -1.31 -7.19 -20.59
C ASP A 132 -2.79 -7.13 -21.00
N LYS A 133 -3.59 -8.02 -20.42
CA LYS A 133 -5.04 -7.92 -20.46
C LYS A 133 -5.39 -6.86 -19.43
N ASP A 134 -5.76 -5.67 -19.89
CA ASP A 134 -6.46 -4.67 -19.06
C ASP A 134 -7.45 -5.45 -18.17
N GLU A 135 -7.29 -5.37 -16.83
CA GLU A 135 -8.19 -6.03 -15.89
C GLU A 135 -9.62 -5.56 -16.23
N LYS A 136 -10.39 -6.46 -16.85
CA LYS A 136 -11.76 -6.16 -17.24
C LYS A 136 -12.57 -6.08 -15.96
N ASP A 137 -12.99 -4.87 -15.62
CA ASP A 137 -14.02 -4.64 -14.64
C ASP A 137 -15.27 -5.43 -15.07
N GLU A 138 -15.80 -6.32 -14.23
CA GLU A 138 -16.92 -7.21 -14.58
C GLU A 138 -18.19 -6.40 -14.96
N GLU A 139 -18.27 -5.12 -14.55
CA GLU A 139 -19.36 -4.19 -14.88
C GLU A 139 -19.16 -3.45 -16.22
N GLN A 140 -17.96 -3.48 -16.81
CA GLN A 140 -17.72 -2.86 -18.10
C GLN A 140 -18.19 -3.78 -19.24
N LEU A 141 -19.04 -3.24 -20.12
CA LEU A 141 -19.43 -3.91 -21.35
C LEU A 141 -18.18 -4.34 -22.13
N PRO A 142 -18.19 -5.54 -22.75
CA PRO A 142 -17.03 -6.05 -23.45
C PRO A 142 -16.58 -5.06 -24.53
N GLU A 143 -15.27 -4.81 -24.60
CA GLU A 143 -14.69 -4.12 -25.74
C GLU A 143 -14.99 -4.94 -27.00
N GLN A 144 -15.84 -4.39 -27.86
CA GLN A 144 -16.26 -4.95 -29.13
C GLN A 144 -16.23 -3.84 -30.18
N THR A 145 -16.12 -4.22 -31.44
CA THR A 145 -16.47 -3.32 -32.53
C THR A 145 -17.95 -3.53 -32.84
N LEU A 146 -18.68 -2.43 -33.04
CA LEU A 146 -20.07 -2.48 -33.45
C LEU A 146 -20.17 -2.09 -34.92
N ALA A 147 -21.05 -2.76 -35.65
CA ALA A 147 -21.44 -2.31 -36.97
C ALA A 147 -22.14 -0.94 -36.87
N ARG A 148 -22.05 -0.15 -37.94
CA ARG A 148 -22.77 1.12 -38.01
C ARG A 148 -24.24 0.84 -38.32
N HIS A 149 -25.12 1.35 -37.46
CA HIS A 149 -26.56 1.28 -37.63
C HIS A 149 -27.14 2.70 -37.78
N LYS A 150 -28.29 2.81 -38.44
CA LYS A 150 -29.02 4.09 -38.56
C LYS A 150 -30.05 4.20 -37.46
N LYS A 151 -30.30 5.43 -36.99
CA LYS A 151 -31.41 5.69 -36.07
C LYS A 151 -32.73 5.31 -36.73
N GLY A 152 -33.56 4.53 -36.03
CA GLY A 152 -34.85 4.03 -36.54
C GLY A 152 -34.75 2.72 -37.32
N GLU A 153 -33.55 2.15 -37.47
CA GLU A 153 -33.38 0.81 -38.03
C GLU A 153 -34.03 -0.25 -37.12
N THR A 154 -34.80 -1.15 -37.73
CA THR A 154 -35.42 -2.28 -37.02
C THR A 154 -34.52 -3.49 -37.14
N LEU A 155 -34.23 -4.12 -36.00
CA LEU A 155 -33.37 -5.29 -35.90
C LEU A 155 -34.14 -6.47 -35.30
N GLU A 156 -33.82 -7.69 -35.73
CA GLU A 156 -34.42 -8.91 -35.21
C GLU A 156 -33.72 -9.38 -33.92
N VAL A 157 -34.48 -9.61 -32.85
CA VAL A 157 -33.97 -10.21 -31.61
C VAL A 157 -33.89 -11.72 -31.78
N LYS A 158 -32.67 -12.24 -31.93
CA LYS A 158 -32.45 -13.68 -32.14
C LYS A 158 -32.66 -14.53 -30.88
N SER A 159 -32.32 -14.01 -29.71
CA SER A 159 -32.45 -14.73 -28.43
C SER A 159 -32.32 -13.79 -27.24
N GLY A 160 -33.00 -14.11 -26.13
CA GLY A 160 -32.76 -13.52 -24.82
C GLY A 160 -32.21 -14.56 -23.83
N LYS A 161 -31.34 -14.15 -22.92
CA LYS A 161 -30.81 -15.00 -21.83
C LYS A 161 -30.88 -14.25 -20.52
N ALA A 162 -31.51 -14.85 -19.51
CA ALA A 162 -31.46 -14.33 -18.14
C ALA A 162 -30.11 -14.70 -17.50
N GLY A 163 -29.30 -13.69 -17.17
CA GLY A 163 -28.06 -13.87 -16.43
C GLY A 163 -28.35 -14.20 -14.96
N LYS A 164 -27.73 -15.26 -14.42
CA LYS A 164 -27.75 -15.54 -12.98
C LYS A 164 -26.55 -14.88 -12.33
N HIS A 165 -26.80 -13.80 -11.59
CA HIS A 165 -25.75 -13.08 -10.87
C HIS A 165 -25.90 -13.29 -9.36
N LYS A 166 -24.78 -13.21 -8.63
CA LYS A 166 -24.72 -13.22 -7.18
C LYS A 166 -23.83 -12.09 -6.72
N THR A 167 -24.21 -11.44 -5.63
CA THR A 167 -23.32 -10.48 -4.97
C THR A 167 -22.09 -11.21 -4.45
N LYS A 168 -20.94 -10.54 -4.52
CA LYS A 168 -19.68 -11.02 -3.97
C LYS A 168 -19.37 -10.19 -2.73
N ALA A 169 -18.81 -10.83 -1.70
CA ALA A 169 -18.27 -10.09 -0.57
C ALA A 169 -17.12 -9.18 -1.04
N PRO A 170 -16.85 -8.05 -0.35
CA PRO A 170 -15.69 -7.22 -0.64
C PRO A 170 -14.41 -8.04 -0.64
N ALA A 171 -13.55 -7.78 -1.63
CA ALA A 171 -12.24 -8.42 -1.69
C ALA A 171 -11.39 -8.04 -0.46
N ARG A 172 -10.61 -8.99 0.04
CA ARG A 172 -9.62 -8.68 1.08
C ARG A 172 -8.55 -7.74 0.53
N TYR A 173 -7.93 -6.99 1.43
CA TYR A 173 -6.80 -6.16 1.05
C TYR A 173 -5.60 -7.01 0.64
N THR A 174 -5.00 -6.71 -0.50
CA THR A 174 -3.58 -6.96 -0.80
C THR A 174 -2.72 -5.81 -0.27
N GLU A 175 -1.40 -5.95 -0.25
CA GLU A 175 -0.48 -4.85 0.13
C GLU A 175 -0.73 -3.58 -0.70
N ALA A 176 -0.88 -3.72 -2.02
CA ALA A 176 -1.14 -2.59 -2.91
C ALA A 176 -2.47 -1.88 -2.59
N THR A 177 -3.54 -2.65 -2.38
CA THR A 177 -4.85 -2.07 -2.04
C THR A 177 -4.89 -1.49 -0.63
N LEU A 178 -4.12 -2.05 0.32
CA LEU A 178 -3.99 -1.48 1.67
C LEU A 178 -3.21 -0.17 1.64
N LEU A 179 -2.10 -0.09 0.90
CA LEU A 179 -1.37 1.16 0.69
C LEU A 179 -2.26 2.25 0.09
N THR A 180 -3.09 1.87 -0.89
CA THR A 180 -4.08 2.77 -1.49
C THR A 180 -5.14 3.20 -0.47
N ALA A 181 -5.60 2.29 0.38
CA ALA A 181 -6.54 2.61 1.46
C ALA A 181 -5.92 3.55 2.50
N MET A 182 -4.64 3.38 2.85
CA MET A 182 -3.90 4.28 3.74
C MET A 182 -3.76 5.68 3.13
N GLU A 183 -3.44 5.80 1.84
CA GLU A 183 -3.38 7.09 1.13
C GLU A 183 -4.75 7.79 1.07
N ASN A 184 -5.83 7.01 0.96
CA ASN A 184 -7.20 7.52 0.75
C ASN A 184 -8.12 7.34 1.96
N CYS A 185 -7.56 7.22 3.17
CA CYS A 185 -8.30 6.93 4.40
C CYS A 185 -9.34 8.00 4.74
N GLY A 186 -9.17 9.23 4.24
CA GLY A 186 -10.14 10.32 4.41
C GLY A 186 -11.54 9.99 3.88
N LYS A 187 -11.69 9.01 2.96
CA LYS A 187 -13.01 8.50 2.54
C LYS A 187 -13.82 7.90 3.69
N LEU A 188 -13.17 7.47 4.76
CA LEU A 188 -13.79 6.91 5.96
C LEU A 188 -14.11 7.97 7.03
N VAL A 189 -13.64 9.22 6.84
CA VAL A 189 -13.92 10.33 7.75
C VAL A 189 -15.21 11.01 7.29
N GLU A 190 -16.22 11.11 8.16
CA GLU A 190 -17.53 11.69 7.83
C GLU A 190 -17.48 13.22 7.71
N ASP A 191 -16.80 13.88 8.66
CA ASP A 191 -16.65 15.33 8.66
C ASP A 191 -15.87 15.83 7.43
N LYS A 192 -16.46 16.79 6.72
CA LYS A 192 -15.90 17.29 5.46
C LYS A 192 -14.62 18.09 5.67
N LYS A 193 -14.48 18.86 6.76
CA LYS A 193 -13.29 19.67 7.03
C LYS A 193 -12.10 18.77 7.39
N LEU A 194 -12.32 17.78 8.26
CA LEU A 194 -11.31 16.77 8.62
C LEU A 194 -10.95 15.88 7.43
N ARG A 195 -11.92 15.52 6.58
CA ARG A 195 -11.63 14.79 5.35
C ARG A 195 -10.68 15.56 4.43
N GLU A 196 -10.87 16.87 4.30
CA GLU A 196 -9.99 17.70 3.47
C GLU A 196 -8.61 17.91 4.13
N SER A 197 -8.50 17.93 5.47
CA SER A 197 -7.19 18.09 6.15
C SER A 197 -6.26 16.89 5.95
N ILE A 198 -6.81 15.67 5.85
CA ILE A 198 -6.02 14.44 5.64
C ILE A 198 -5.84 14.08 4.16
N LYS A 199 -6.41 14.85 3.24
CA LYS A 199 -6.36 14.59 1.79
C LYS A 199 -4.94 14.75 1.28
N GLY A 200 -4.41 13.73 0.61
CA GLY A 200 -3.03 13.67 0.12
C GLY A 200 -2.04 13.09 1.14
N SER A 201 -2.17 13.46 2.42
CA SER A 201 -1.32 12.90 3.49
C SER A 201 -1.72 11.48 3.89
N GLY A 202 -3.01 11.19 4.01
CA GLY A 202 -3.51 9.87 4.41
C GLY A 202 -3.04 9.42 5.81
N LEU A 203 -3.05 8.11 6.06
CA LEU A 203 -2.42 7.52 7.24
C LEU A 203 -0.94 7.23 6.99
N GLY A 204 -0.07 8.01 7.62
CA GLY A 204 1.38 7.93 7.45
C GLY A 204 1.84 8.46 6.09
N THR A 205 3.15 8.65 5.93
CA THR A 205 3.75 9.24 4.73
C THR A 205 4.16 8.15 3.73
N PRO A 206 4.40 8.49 2.45
CA PRO A 206 4.90 7.52 1.46
C PRO A 206 6.12 6.72 1.94
N ALA A 207 6.97 7.31 2.79
CA ALA A 207 8.16 6.68 3.33
C ALA A 207 7.89 5.64 4.43
N THR A 208 6.76 5.70 5.14
CA THR A 208 6.53 4.88 6.34
C THR A 208 5.45 3.81 6.17
N ARG A 209 4.54 3.96 5.20
CA ARG A 209 3.39 3.04 5.05
C ARG A 209 3.80 1.58 4.84
N ALA A 210 4.75 1.32 3.94
CA ALA A 210 5.22 -0.05 3.67
C ALA A 210 5.87 -0.66 4.93
N GLU A 211 6.64 0.13 5.68
CA GLU A 211 7.26 -0.32 6.92
C GLU A 211 6.21 -0.62 8.01
N ILE A 212 5.15 0.18 8.11
CA ILE A 212 4.02 -0.08 9.02
C ILE A 212 3.37 -1.41 8.70
N ILE A 213 3.10 -1.71 7.42
CA ILE A 213 2.53 -3.00 7.00
C ILE A 213 3.47 -4.15 7.39
N GLU A 214 4.77 -4.05 7.12
CA GLU A 214 5.75 -5.06 7.54
C GLU A 214 5.83 -5.20 9.07
N LYS A 215 5.68 -4.11 9.82
CA LYS A 215 5.62 -4.15 11.30
C LYS A 215 4.39 -4.91 11.78
N LEU A 216 3.22 -4.70 11.17
CA LEU A 216 2.00 -5.44 11.50
C LEU A 216 2.15 -6.94 11.22
N ILE A 217 2.85 -7.31 10.14
CA ILE A 217 3.15 -8.71 9.80
C ILE A 217 4.16 -9.31 10.79
N ARG A 218 5.27 -8.62 11.05
CA ARG A 218 6.33 -9.05 11.97
C ARG A 218 5.83 -9.23 13.39
N THR A 219 4.88 -8.40 13.81
CA THR A 219 4.22 -8.47 15.13
C THR A 219 3.02 -9.41 15.16
N SER A 220 2.72 -10.10 14.05
CA SER A 220 1.67 -11.11 13.90
C SER A 220 0.26 -10.59 14.18
N TYR A 221 -0.03 -9.34 13.84
CA TYR A 221 -1.41 -8.81 13.83
C TYR A 221 -2.13 -9.11 12.51
N ILE A 222 -1.38 -9.15 11.41
CA ILE A 222 -1.86 -9.59 10.10
C ILE A 222 -0.88 -10.60 9.52
N GLU A 223 -1.33 -11.41 8.57
CA GLU A 223 -0.50 -12.36 7.84
C GLU A 223 -0.79 -12.34 6.34
N ARG A 224 0.18 -12.81 5.56
CA ARG A 224 0.05 -12.97 4.11
C ARG A 224 -0.55 -14.34 3.80
N GLN A 225 -1.73 -14.37 3.21
CA GLN A 225 -2.32 -15.57 2.63
C GLN A 225 -2.36 -15.40 1.10
N ARG A 226 -1.41 -16.03 0.42
CA ARG A 226 -1.14 -15.80 -1.01
C ARG A 226 -0.84 -14.31 -1.25
N LYS A 227 -1.74 -13.60 -1.95
CA LYS A 227 -1.64 -12.16 -2.24
C LYS A 227 -2.42 -11.28 -1.26
N GLU A 228 -3.22 -11.89 -0.39
CA GLU A 228 -4.12 -11.18 0.53
C GLU A 228 -3.50 -11.03 1.91
N LEU A 229 -3.88 -9.97 2.60
CA LEU A 229 -3.58 -9.70 3.99
C LEU A 229 -4.80 -10.07 4.82
N VAL A 230 -4.59 -10.93 5.81
CA VAL A 230 -5.66 -11.45 6.68
C VAL A 230 -5.31 -11.10 8.13
N PRO A 231 -6.25 -10.55 8.92
CA PRO A 231 -6.00 -10.33 10.34
C PRO A 231 -5.88 -11.67 11.07
N THR A 232 -4.91 -11.77 11.97
CA THR A 232 -4.79 -12.92 12.87
C THR A 232 -5.78 -12.78 14.02
N SER A 233 -6.01 -13.85 14.80
CA SER A 233 -6.80 -13.76 16.05
C SER A 233 -6.26 -12.69 17.00
N LYS A 234 -4.93 -12.56 17.08
CA LYS A 234 -4.27 -11.50 17.84
C LYS A 234 -4.61 -10.10 17.32
N GLY A 235 -4.65 -9.92 16.00
CA GLY A 235 -5.05 -8.66 15.38
C GLY A 235 -6.51 -8.30 15.65
N ILE A 236 -7.41 -9.28 15.54
CA ILE A 236 -8.85 -9.09 15.81
C ILE A 236 -9.06 -8.70 17.28
N GLN A 237 -8.49 -9.45 18.22
CA GLN A 237 -8.59 -9.12 19.65
C GLN A 237 -7.99 -7.76 19.99
N LEU A 238 -6.89 -7.36 19.34
CA LEU A 238 -6.36 -6.00 19.53
C LEU A 238 -7.39 -4.95 19.10
N MET A 239 -8.10 -5.19 17.99
CA MET A 239 -9.15 -4.27 17.56
C MET A 239 -10.31 -4.23 18.55
N ASP A 240 -10.63 -5.30 19.26
CA ASP A 240 -11.68 -5.27 20.29
C ASP A 240 -11.22 -4.56 21.57
N LEU A 241 -9.95 -4.74 21.94
CA LEU A 241 -9.34 -4.19 23.17
C LEU A 241 -8.87 -2.74 23.04
N ALA A 242 -8.54 -2.28 21.83
CA ALA A 242 -8.05 -0.93 21.64
C ALA A 242 -9.19 0.09 21.85
N PRO A 243 -8.94 1.27 22.43
CA PRO A 243 -9.93 2.34 22.48
C PRO A 243 -10.46 2.72 21.08
N PRO A 244 -11.77 3.05 20.92
CA PRO A 244 -12.37 3.37 19.62
C PRO A 244 -11.64 4.47 18.84
N ASP A 245 -11.24 5.54 19.54
CA ASP A 245 -10.58 6.70 18.91
C ASP A 245 -9.24 6.33 18.26
N LEU A 246 -8.51 5.36 18.83
CA LEU A 246 -7.24 4.88 18.28
C LEU A 246 -7.41 3.99 17.04
N ARG A 247 -8.64 3.56 16.75
CA ARG A 247 -8.99 2.71 15.60
C ARG A 247 -9.59 3.52 14.44
N SER A 248 -9.83 4.82 14.63
CA SER A 248 -10.42 5.71 13.63
C SER A 248 -9.35 6.57 12.94
N PRO A 249 -9.38 6.73 11.61
CA PRO A 249 -8.52 7.69 10.90
C PRO A 249 -8.85 9.14 11.25
N GLU A 250 -10.02 9.40 11.84
CA GLU A 250 -10.46 10.74 12.21
C GLU A 250 -9.55 11.41 13.26
N LEU A 251 -9.09 10.65 14.26
CA LEU A 251 -8.13 11.18 15.25
C LEU A 251 -6.84 11.66 14.57
N THR A 252 -6.36 10.91 13.57
CA THR A 252 -5.19 11.34 12.79
C THR A 252 -5.50 12.59 11.98
N ALA A 253 -6.67 12.69 11.36
CA ALA A 253 -7.09 13.88 10.61
C ALA A 253 -7.17 15.14 11.51
N GLN A 254 -7.61 14.99 12.76
CA GLN A 254 -7.63 16.07 13.76
C GLN A 254 -6.20 16.52 14.11
N TRP A 255 -5.28 15.59 14.32
CA TRP A 255 -3.87 15.94 14.58
C TRP A 255 -3.23 16.65 13.40
N GLU A 256 -3.40 16.14 12.19
CA GLU A 256 -2.87 16.76 10.97
C GLU A 256 -3.42 18.18 10.77
N GLN A 257 -4.72 18.40 11.03
CA GLN A 257 -5.30 19.74 10.99
C GLN A 257 -4.61 20.68 11.99
N ARG A 258 -4.44 20.26 13.25
CA ARG A 258 -3.82 21.10 14.29
C ARG A 258 -2.35 21.38 13.98
N LEU A 259 -1.61 20.40 13.45
CA LEU A 259 -0.23 20.59 13.01
C LEU A 259 -0.15 21.58 11.85
N ALA A 260 -1.08 21.51 10.90
CA ALA A 260 -1.17 22.48 9.80
C ALA A 260 -1.54 23.90 10.26
N GLU A 261 -2.37 24.04 11.30
CA GLU A 261 -2.67 25.34 11.93
C GLU A 261 -1.42 25.91 12.60
N ILE A 262 -0.66 25.09 13.33
CA ILE A 262 0.62 25.51 13.94
C ILE A 262 1.61 25.97 12.87
N ALA A 263 1.77 25.21 11.79
CA ALA A 263 2.67 25.57 10.69
C ALA A 263 2.30 26.90 10.02
N ARG A 264 1.01 27.25 10.00
CA ARG A 264 0.50 28.53 9.49
C ARG A 264 0.49 29.67 10.54
N GLY A 265 1.00 29.43 11.75
CA GLY A 265 0.99 30.40 12.85
C GLY A 265 -0.39 30.62 13.48
N GLN A 266 -1.37 29.76 13.20
CA GLN A 266 -2.75 29.82 13.71
C GLN A 266 -2.95 28.97 14.98
N GLY A 267 -1.90 28.30 15.46
CA GLY A 267 -1.94 27.47 16.66
C GLY A 267 -0.62 27.51 17.43
N LYS A 268 -0.67 27.15 18.72
CA LYS A 268 0.50 27.13 19.61
C LYS A 268 0.94 25.70 19.91
N ARG A 269 2.21 25.39 19.63
CA ARG A 269 2.82 24.09 19.96
C ARG A 269 2.67 23.71 21.44
N PRO A 270 2.88 24.61 22.43
CA PRO A 270 2.66 24.27 23.84
C PRO A 270 1.26 23.73 24.14
N ASP A 271 0.23 24.34 23.57
CA ASP A 271 -1.17 23.97 23.78
C ASP A 271 -1.47 22.59 23.19
N PHE A 272 -1.02 22.35 21.95
CA PHE A 272 -1.12 21.02 21.31
C PHE A 272 -0.45 19.93 22.15
N MET A 273 0.75 20.18 22.65
CA MET A 273 1.47 19.21 23.48
C MET A 273 0.83 19.03 24.87
N ALA A 274 0.16 20.05 25.42
CA ALA A 274 -0.59 19.94 26.67
C ALA A 274 -1.80 19.02 26.49
N ASP A 275 -2.52 19.16 25.39
CA ASP A 275 -3.65 18.30 25.03
C ASP A 275 -3.23 16.85 24.85
N ILE A 276 -2.18 16.58 24.05
CA ILE A 276 -1.66 15.22 23.84
C ILE A 276 -1.34 14.53 25.17
N ARG A 277 -0.74 15.25 26.12
CA ARG A 277 -0.44 14.69 27.46
C ARG A 277 -1.72 14.37 28.23
N ARG A 278 -2.68 15.28 28.26
CA ARG A 278 -3.97 15.07 28.94
C ARG A 278 -4.70 13.88 28.35
N ASP A 279 -4.84 13.84 27.03
CA ASP A 279 -5.56 12.79 26.31
C ASP A 279 -4.86 11.43 26.53
N THR A 280 -3.51 11.40 26.55
CA THR A 280 -2.74 10.20 26.89
C THR A 280 -3.02 9.72 28.32
N VAL A 281 -3.09 10.63 29.31
CA VAL A 281 -3.39 10.26 30.70
C VAL A 281 -4.80 9.66 30.80
N GLN A 282 -5.80 10.29 30.16
CA GLN A 282 -7.17 9.79 30.13
C GLN A 282 -7.26 8.41 29.48
N LEU A 283 -6.56 8.21 28.36
CA LEU A 283 -6.50 6.94 27.66
C LEU A 283 -5.86 5.83 28.50
N VAL A 284 -4.77 6.13 29.21
CA VAL A 284 -4.14 5.16 30.11
C VAL A 284 -5.05 4.82 31.29
N GLN A 285 -5.78 5.79 31.83
CA GLN A 285 -6.76 5.56 32.89
C GLN A 285 -7.91 4.67 32.42
N SER A 286 -8.46 4.92 31.23
CA SER A 286 -9.55 4.09 30.69
C SER A 286 -9.11 2.65 30.45
N ILE A 287 -7.90 2.44 29.92
CA ILE A 287 -7.32 1.09 29.75
C ILE A 287 -7.11 0.39 31.10
N LYS A 288 -6.68 1.12 32.15
CA LYS A 288 -6.52 0.53 33.49
C LYS A 288 -7.84 0.11 34.14
N SER A 289 -8.93 0.82 33.83
CA SER A 289 -10.27 0.48 34.30
C SER A 289 -10.96 -0.61 33.48
N ASP A 290 -10.46 -0.88 32.27
CA ASP A 290 -10.99 -1.95 31.43
C ASP A 290 -10.54 -3.32 31.96
N SER A 291 -11.50 -4.22 32.13
CA SER A 291 -11.26 -5.59 32.61
C SER A 291 -11.03 -6.59 31.47
N SER A 292 -11.14 -6.13 30.23
CA SER A 292 -10.96 -6.96 29.04
C SER A 292 -9.52 -7.47 28.94
N THR A 293 -9.38 -8.78 28.73
CA THR A 293 -8.07 -9.44 28.66
C THR A 293 -7.83 -10.07 27.31
N TYR A 294 -6.62 -9.94 26.79
CA TYR A 294 -6.16 -10.73 25.64
C TYR A 294 -6.10 -12.23 25.99
N ARG A 295 -6.65 -13.08 25.12
CA ARG A 295 -6.62 -14.54 25.26
C ARG A 295 -5.93 -15.16 24.05
N ALA A 296 -4.75 -15.73 24.25
CA ALA A 296 -4.08 -16.48 23.19
C ALA A 296 -4.84 -17.78 22.89
N ASP A 297 -5.33 -17.93 21.67
CA ASP A 297 -6.05 -19.11 21.18
C ASP A 297 -5.13 -20.10 20.45
N ASN A 298 -3.87 -19.71 20.23
CA ASN A 298 -2.86 -20.47 19.51
C ASN A 298 -1.77 -21.03 20.43
N VAL A 299 -2.10 -21.31 21.69
CA VAL A 299 -1.16 -21.90 22.65
C VAL A 299 -0.89 -23.36 22.29
N SER A 300 0.37 -23.71 22.08
CA SER A 300 0.83 -25.07 21.78
C SER A 300 1.12 -25.86 23.07
N LYS A 301 1.34 -27.17 22.92
CA LYS A 301 1.81 -28.05 24.01
C LYS A 301 3.32 -27.94 24.28
N SER A 302 4.07 -27.26 23.40
CA SER A 302 5.52 -27.13 23.50
C SER A 302 5.92 -26.02 24.47
N LYS A 303 6.83 -26.30 25.40
CA LYS A 303 7.36 -25.30 26.34
C LYS A 303 8.58 -24.58 25.78
N CYS A 304 8.66 -23.28 26.04
CA CYS A 304 9.82 -22.46 25.73
C CYS A 304 11.03 -22.97 26.53
N PRO A 305 12.16 -23.29 25.90
CA PRO A 305 13.35 -23.78 26.60
C PRO A 305 14.03 -22.71 27.46
N GLN A 306 13.69 -21.42 27.29
CA GLN A 306 14.28 -20.33 28.07
C GLN A 306 13.44 -19.91 29.28
N CYS A 307 12.11 -19.88 29.17
CA CYS A 307 11.24 -19.43 30.27
C CYS A 307 10.21 -20.46 30.74
N GLY A 308 10.15 -21.64 30.11
CA GLY A 308 9.25 -22.74 30.51
C GLY A 308 7.78 -22.56 30.16
N ARG A 309 7.34 -21.37 29.69
CA ARG A 309 5.94 -21.11 29.29
C ARG A 309 5.58 -21.86 28.01
N PHE A 310 4.31 -22.23 27.86
CA PHE A 310 3.81 -22.80 26.62
C PHE A 310 3.95 -21.80 25.47
N MET A 311 4.49 -22.27 24.34
CA MET A 311 4.78 -21.46 23.16
C MET A 311 3.52 -21.28 22.31
N LEU A 312 3.44 -20.17 21.58
CA LEU A 312 2.37 -19.87 20.62
C LEU A 312 2.73 -20.44 19.26
N LEU A 313 1.77 -21.07 18.59
CA LEU A 313 1.90 -21.51 17.21
C LEU A 313 1.51 -20.37 16.25
N VAL A 314 2.45 -19.92 15.42
CA VAL A 314 2.24 -18.80 14.49
C VAL A 314 2.71 -19.16 13.08
N ASN A 315 2.10 -18.58 12.07
CA ASN A 315 2.54 -18.72 10.68
C ASN A 315 3.76 -17.83 10.42
N GLY A 316 4.83 -18.41 9.89
CA GLY A 316 6.02 -17.71 9.42
C GLY A 316 6.22 -17.84 7.92
N ARG A 317 7.21 -17.11 7.37
CA ARG A 317 7.50 -17.14 5.92
C ARG A 317 7.87 -18.53 5.39
N LYS A 318 8.47 -19.38 6.22
CA LYS A 318 8.96 -20.73 5.85
C LYS A 318 8.10 -21.86 6.46
N GLY A 319 6.89 -21.56 6.90
CA GLY A 319 6.02 -22.53 7.59
C GLY A 319 5.73 -22.11 9.03
N LYS A 320 5.17 -23.04 9.81
CA LYS A 320 4.75 -22.78 11.18
C LYS A 320 5.94 -22.64 12.13
N ILE A 321 5.81 -21.73 13.09
CA ILE A 321 6.84 -21.36 14.06
C ILE A 321 6.21 -21.40 15.45
N LEU A 322 6.94 -21.96 16.41
CA LEU A 322 6.67 -21.80 17.83
C LEU A 322 7.35 -20.53 18.31
N ALA A 323 6.58 -19.57 18.81
CA ALA A 323 7.07 -18.32 19.37
C ALA A 323 6.73 -18.21 20.86
N CYS A 324 7.69 -17.81 21.69
CA CYS A 324 7.44 -17.58 23.10
C CYS A 324 6.41 -16.44 23.27
N PRO A 325 5.37 -16.61 24.11
CA PRO A 325 4.40 -15.55 24.36
C PRO A 325 5.00 -14.35 25.11
N GLU A 326 6.07 -14.58 25.87
CA GLU A 326 6.77 -13.53 26.61
C GLU A 326 7.70 -12.75 25.68
N ARG A 327 7.44 -11.44 25.51
CA ARG A 327 8.17 -10.61 24.55
C ARG A 327 9.62 -10.40 24.96
N SER A 328 9.88 -10.28 26.26
CA SER A 328 11.24 -10.15 26.80
C SER A 328 12.08 -11.40 26.61
N CYS A 329 11.44 -12.57 26.44
CA CYS A 329 12.15 -13.82 26.14
C CYS A 329 12.53 -13.92 24.66
N GLY A 330 11.64 -13.52 23.74
CA GLY A 330 11.93 -13.46 22.29
C GLY A 330 12.17 -14.80 21.59
N TYR A 331 12.24 -15.93 22.32
CA TYR A 331 12.61 -17.23 21.75
C TYR A 331 11.61 -17.71 20.68
N ARG A 332 12.15 -18.18 19.55
CA ARG A 332 11.40 -18.73 18.42
C ARG A 332 12.10 -19.97 17.86
N GLN A 333 11.33 -20.96 17.43
CA GLN A 333 11.83 -22.14 16.72
C GLN A 333 10.83 -22.58 15.65
N PRO A 334 11.27 -23.21 14.55
CA PRO A 334 10.35 -23.89 13.64
C PRO A 334 9.47 -24.89 14.41
N GLU A 335 8.19 -24.99 14.06
CA GLU A 335 7.40 -26.15 14.49
C GLU A 335 8.03 -27.36 13.79
N ALA A 336 8.54 -28.33 14.56
CA ALA A 336 9.04 -29.55 13.96
C ALA A 336 7.87 -30.20 13.21
N GLU A 337 7.96 -30.31 11.88
CA GLU A 337 7.17 -31.29 11.15
C GLU A 337 7.44 -32.64 11.82
N ASP A 338 6.38 -33.42 12.08
CA ASP A 338 6.47 -34.75 12.70
C ASP A 338 7.38 -35.68 11.88
N PHE A 339 8.70 -35.52 12.00
CA PHE A 339 9.67 -36.56 11.71
C PHE A 339 9.71 -37.46 12.93
N SER A 340 8.80 -38.42 12.93
CA SER A 340 8.94 -39.68 13.65
C SER A 340 10.24 -40.36 13.20
N GLY A 341 11.38 -39.91 13.73
CA GLY A 341 12.69 -40.34 13.25
C GLY A 341 13.87 -39.82 14.06
N LYS A 342 14.17 -40.53 15.16
CA LYS A 342 15.47 -40.72 15.85
C LYS A 342 16.32 -39.47 16.20
N GLY A 343 16.63 -39.39 17.50
CA GLY A 343 17.41 -38.33 18.13
C GLY A 343 18.85 -38.18 17.64
N GLY A 344 19.31 -36.93 17.59
CA GLY A 344 20.70 -36.56 17.35
C GLY A 344 20.92 -35.05 17.25
N ASN A 345 20.02 -34.33 16.57
CA ASN A 345 20.24 -32.91 16.22
C ASN A 345 19.89 -31.87 17.30
N SER A 346 19.21 -32.26 18.39
CA SER A 346 18.75 -31.31 19.42
C SER A 346 19.89 -30.63 20.18
N ARG A 347 20.98 -31.35 20.50
CA ARG A 347 22.13 -30.79 21.24
C ARG A 347 22.99 -29.86 20.39
N MET A 348 23.20 -30.20 19.12
CA MET A 348 24.04 -29.42 18.21
C MET A 348 23.36 -28.08 17.83
N ASN A 349 22.06 -28.09 17.55
CA ASN A 349 21.30 -26.87 17.32
C ASN A 349 21.22 -25.97 18.56
N ARG A 350 21.10 -26.56 19.77
CA ARG A 350 21.13 -25.79 21.02
C ARG A 350 22.51 -25.14 21.26
N ARG A 351 23.59 -25.80 20.86
CA ARG A 351 24.98 -25.30 20.94
C ARG A 351 25.27 -24.22 19.89
N LEU A 352 24.73 -24.36 18.68
CA LEU A 352 24.86 -23.37 17.61
C LEU A 352 24.02 -22.11 17.90
N MET A 353 22.81 -22.25 18.44
CA MET A 353 22.01 -21.09 18.87
C MET A 353 22.69 -20.32 20.01
N ALA A 354 23.31 -21.00 20.97
CA ALA A 354 24.09 -20.34 22.01
C ALA A 354 25.38 -19.65 21.48
N LYS A 355 25.90 -20.10 20.33
CA LYS A 355 27.14 -19.58 19.72
C LYS A 355 26.89 -18.40 18.77
N TYR A 356 25.69 -18.29 18.20
CA TYR A 356 25.36 -17.30 17.16
C TYR A 356 24.12 -16.45 17.48
N SER A 357 23.52 -16.55 18.67
CA SER A 357 22.54 -15.55 19.08
C SER A 357 23.28 -14.26 19.38
N ASN A 358 23.23 -13.31 18.44
CA ASN A 358 23.58 -11.93 18.75
C ASN A 358 22.76 -11.50 19.97
N GLN A 359 23.44 -11.21 21.08
CA GLN A 359 22.88 -10.46 22.20
C GLN A 359 22.80 -8.98 21.83
N GLU A 360 22.24 -8.66 20.68
CA GLU A 360 21.75 -7.29 20.46
C GLU A 360 20.40 -7.23 21.16
N GLU A 361 20.36 -6.49 22.25
CA GLU A 361 19.13 -6.11 22.92
C GLU A 361 18.20 -5.52 21.87
N LEU A 362 17.15 -6.28 21.53
CA LEU A 362 16.02 -5.78 20.79
C LEU A 362 15.56 -4.51 21.50
N GLU A 363 15.83 -3.37 20.86
CA GLU A 363 15.64 -2.02 21.38
C GLU A 363 14.45 -1.97 22.34
N THR A 364 14.76 -1.73 23.62
CA THR A 364 13.80 -1.58 24.70
C THR A 364 12.68 -0.65 24.24
N ASN A 365 11.45 -1.18 24.18
CA ASN A 365 10.32 -0.35 23.81
C ASN A 365 10.13 0.76 24.85
N LEU A 366 9.61 1.91 24.42
CA LEU A 366 9.42 3.10 25.28
C LEU A 366 8.64 2.81 26.58
N GLY A 367 7.75 1.82 26.59
CA GLY A 367 6.98 1.44 27.77
C GLY A 367 7.81 0.72 28.83
N GLU A 368 8.83 -0.05 28.45
CA GLU A 368 9.77 -0.67 29.38
C GLU A 368 10.75 0.38 29.94
N LEU A 369 11.22 1.29 29.10
CA LEU A 369 12.02 2.45 29.55
C LEU A 369 11.23 3.34 30.51
N LEU A 370 9.93 3.55 30.24
CA LEU A 370 9.05 4.30 31.14
C LEU A 370 8.82 3.56 32.46
N LYS A 371 8.59 2.24 32.44
CA LYS A 371 8.50 1.44 33.68
C LYS A 371 9.79 1.50 34.50
N ALA A 372 10.94 1.35 33.86
CA ALA A 372 12.24 1.42 34.51
C ALA A 372 12.51 2.83 35.10
N ALA A 373 12.12 3.88 34.38
CA ALA A 373 12.23 5.26 34.85
C ALA A 373 11.30 5.55 36.04
N LEU A 374 10.07 5.03 36.03
CA LEU A 374 9.12 5.17 37.13
C LEU A 374 9.60 4.43 38.38
N ALA A 375 10.10 3.20 38.24
CA ALA A 375 10.62 2.42 39.36
C ALA A 375 11.84 3.09 40.04
N LYS A 376 12.70 3.78 39.28
CA LYS A 376 13.81 4.57 39.83
C LYS A 376 13.36 5.80 40.61
N LYS A 377 12.15 6.31 40.34
CA LYS A 377 11.58 7.49 41.00
C LYS A 377 10.82 7.17 42.29
N GLU A 378 10.52 5.89 42.54
CA GLU A 378 9.95 5.41 43.80
C GLU A 378 11.03 4.98 44.81
N GLN A 379 12.29 4.90 44.38
CA GLN A 379 13.44 4.48 45.20
C GLN A 379 14.39 5.63 45.58
N GLY A 380 14.10 6.86 45.17
CA GLY A 380 14.82 8.08 45.57
C GLY A 380 13.82 9.20 45.79
#